data_AF-A0AAU6U031-F1
#
_entry.id   AF-A0AAU6U031-F1
#
_cell.length_a   1.000
_cell.length_b   1.000
_cell.length_c   1.000
_cell.angle_alpha   90.00
_cell.angle_beta   90.00
_cell.angle_gamma   90.00
#
_symmetry.space_group_name_H-M   'P 1'
#
loop_
_entity.id
_entity.type
_entity.pdbx_description
1 polymer ?
#
loop_
_entity_poly.entity_id
_entity_poly.type
_entity_poly.pdbx_seq_one_letter_code
_entity_poly.pdbx_strand_id
1 'polypeptide(L)' 'MANPASVYCEQSGGKTEIVKAASGWTGYCNLPGGEQVEEWTYYRKNHK' A
#
# COMPACT_ATOMS: atom_id res chain seq x y z
N MET A 1 -1.58 0.80 16.71
CA MET A 1 -2.36 1.51 15.69
C MET A 1 -2.01 0.93 14.34
N ALA A 2 -2.97 0.49 13.53
CA ALA A 2 -2.67 -0.05 12.20
C ALA A 2 -2.35 1.10 11.23
N ASN A 3 -1.49 0.84 10.24
CA ASN A 3 -1.19 1.80 9.18
C ASN A 3 -2.44 1.98 8.30
N PRO A 4 -3.01 3.20 8.18
CA PRO A 4 -4.21 3.44 7.37
C PRO A 4 -4.05 3.02 5.91
N ALA A 5 -2.86 3.20 5.33
CA ALA A 5 -2.58 2.81 3.95
C ALA A 5 -2.57 1.29 3.78
N SER A 6 -1.99 0.56 4.73
CA SER A 6 -1.99 -0.91 4.72
C SER A 6 -3.40 -1.47 4.95
N VAL A 7 -4.18 -0.89 5.88
CA VAL A 7 -5.58 -1.25 6.08
C VAL A 7 -6.40 -1.03 4.81
N TYR A 8 -6.19 0.09 4.13
CA TYR A 8 -6.87 0.38 2.88
C TYR A 8 -6.45 -0.57 1.74
N CYS A 9 -5.17 -0.95 1.68
CA CYS A 9 -4.69 -1.97 0.77
C CYS A 9 -5.45 -3.30 0.95
N GLU A 10 -5.55 -3.78 2.20
CA GLU A 10 -6.29 -5.01 2.53
C GLU A 10 -7.78 -4.89 2.20
N GLN A 11 -8.42 -3.76 2.51
CA GLN A 11 -9.82 -3.49 2.16
C GLN A 11 -10.07 -3.48 0.66
N SER A 12 -9.06 -3.11 -0.14
CA SER A 12 -9.11 -3.15 -1.60
C SER A 12 -8.85 -4.54 -2.18
N GLY A 13 -8.74 -5.57 -1.32
CA GLY A 13 -8.42 -6.94 -1.69
C GLY A 13 -6.93 -7.17 -1.99
N GLY A 14 -6.10 -6.15 -1.76
CA GLY A 14 -4.66 -6.22 -1.98
C GLY A 14 -3.91 -6.84 -0.80
N LYS A 15 -2.60 -7.01 -0.99
CA LYS A 15 -1.66 -7.46 0.05
C LYS A 15 -0.55 -6.44 0.21
N THR A 16 -0.30 -6.02 1.45
CA THR A 16 0.82 -5.15 1.76
C THR A 16 2.14 -5.92 1.68
N GLU A 17 3.13 -5.31 1.04
CA GLU A 17 4.51 -5.76 0.97
C GLU A 17 5.43 -4.63 1.43
N ILE A 18 6.32 -4.92 2.37
CA ILE A 18 7.27 -3.95 2.91
C ILE A 18 8.63 -4.19 2.26
N VAL A 19 9.06 -3.24 1.44
CA VAL A 19 10.32 -3.31 0.69
C VAL A 19 11.36 -2.41 1.35
N LYS A 20 12.57 -2.92 1.54
CA LYS A 20 13.70 -2.11 2.01
C LYS A 20 14.25 -1.28 0.84
N ALA A 21 14.26 0.03 1.00
CA ALA A 21 14.82 1.00 0.08
C ALA A 21 16.05 1.70 0.69
N ALA A 22 16.80 2.45 -0.13
CA ALA A 22 17.96 3.21 0.33
C ALA A 22 17.60 4.25 1.42
N SER A 23 16.36 4.76 1.41
CA SER A 23 15.84 5.75 2.35
C SER A 23 15.09 5.14 3.55
N GLY A 24 15.00 3.81 3.66
CA GLY A 24 14.28 3.14 4.74
C GLY A 24 13.40 2.00 4.26
N TRP A 25 12.14 1.98 4.70
CA TRP A 25 11.16 0.97 4.32
C TRP A 25 10.01 1.63 3.58
N THR A 26 9.58 1.04 2.48
CA THR A 26 8.46 1.50 1.67
C THR A 26 7.39 0.42 1.63
N GLY A 27 6.14 0.80 1.91
CA GLY A 27 5.00 -0.09 1.77
C GLY A 27 4.44 -0.05 0.35
N TYR A 28 4.23 -1.22 -0.22
CA TYR A 28 3.56 -1.42 -1.49
C TYR A 28 2.28 -2.23 -1.28
N CYS A 29 1.26 -1.94 -2.07
CA CYS A 29 0.03 -2.70 -2.16
C CYS A 29 0.02 -3.50 -3.47
N ASN A 30 0.03 -4.83 -3.34
CA ASN A 30 -0.14 -5.76 -4.45
C ASN A 30 -1.64 -6.00 -4.66
N LEU A 31 -2.21 -5.38 -5.70
CA LEU A 31 -3.65 -5.43 -6.00
C LEU A 31 -4.03 -6.73 -6.71
N PRO A 32 -5.30 -7.18 -6.61
CA PRO A 32 -5.80 -8.40 -7.27
C PRO A 32 -5.61 -8.43 -8.79
N GLY A 33 -5.53 -7.27 -9.44
CA GLY A 33 -5.28 -7.13 -10.87
C GLY A 33 -3.82 -7.37 -11.29
N GLY A 34 -2.92 -7.68 -10.35
CA GLY A 34 -1.49 -7.83 -10.58
C GLY A 34 -0.71 -6.50 -10.57
N GLU A 35 -1.39 -5.38 -10.36
CA GLU A 35 -0.74 -4.08 -10.22
C GLU A 35 -0.12 -3.94 -8.82
N GLN A 36 1.12 -3.44 -8.78
CA GLN A 36 1.78 -3.04 -7.54
C GLN A 36 1.85 -1.51 -7.48
N VAL A 37 1.33 -0.94 -6.39
CA VAL A 37 1.32 0.52 -6.17
C VAL A 37 1.88 0.86 -4.80
N GLU A 38 2.53 2.00 -4.63
CA GLU A 38 2.96 2.46 -3.30
C GLU A 38 1.73 2.76 -2.42
N GLU A 39 1.68 2.20 -1.21
CA GLU A 39 0.44 2.12 -0.43
C GLU A 39 -0.11 3.50 -0.02
N TRP A 40 0.76 4.47 0.31
CA TRP A 40 0.32 5.81 0.68
C TRP A 40 -0.16 6.63 -0.51
N THR A 41 0.48 6.45 -1.66
CA THR A 41 0.04 7.06 -2.92
C THR A 41 -1.34 6.53 -3.31
N TYR A 42 -1.56 5.23 -3.16
CA TYR A 42 -2.86 4.62 -3.40
C TYR A 42 -3.93 5.15 -2.42
N TYR A 43 -3.63 5.16 -1.12
CA TYR A 43 -4.51 5.68 -0.09
C TYR A 43 -4.92 7.14 -0.36
N ARG A 44 -3.94 8.03 -0.59
CA ARG A 44 -4.19 9.47 -0.82
C ARG A 44 -4.96 9.77 -2.12
N LYS A 45 -4.79 8.96 -3.17
CA LYS A 45 -5.55 9.11 -4.42
C LYS A 45 -7.05 8.84 -4.23
N ASN A 46 -7.39 7.98 -3.28
CA ASN A 46 -8.76 7.47 -3.10
C ASN A 46 -9.49 8.08 -1.88
N HIS A 47 -8.84 8.97 -1.11
CA HIS A 47 -9.41 9.64 0.05
C HIS A 47 -9.39 11.18 -0.10
N LYS A 48 -9.91 11.69 -1.22
CA LYS A 48 -10.09 13.13 -1.44
C LYS A 48 -11.39 13.64 -0.86
#